data_AF-A3X188-F1
#
_entry.id   AF-A3X188-F1
#
_cell.length_a   1.000
_cell.length_b   1.000
_cell.length_c   1.000
_cell.angle_alpha   90.00
_cell.angle_beta   90.00
_cell.angle_gamma   90.00
#
_symmetry.space_group_name_H-M   'P 1'
#
loop_
_entity.id
_entity.type
_entity.pdbx_description
1 polymer ?
#
loop_
_entity_poly.entity_id
_entity_poly.type
_entity_poly.pdbx_seq_one_letter_code
_entity_poly.pdbx_strand_id
1 'polypeptide(L)' 'MATYFDIITVTCFAALVLAFFQFTDRQTRTLLHFVLSGIVFAVANQVGNAGTNVLAVILILAGAGYAALVARNSQP' A
#
# COMPACT_ATOMS: atom_id res chain seq x y z
N MET A 1 -20.36 5.98 6.11
CA MET A 1 -19.95 7.20 5.39
C MET A 1 -18.47 7.05 5.10
N ALA A 2 -18.03 7.20 3.85
CA ALA A 2 -16.61 7.07 3.53
C ALA A 2 -15.83 8.25 4.13
N THR A 3 -14.70 7.95 4.75
CA THR A 3 -13.78 8.93 5.34
C THR A 3 -12.64 9.25 4.37
N TYR A 4 -11.84 10.27 4.71
CA TYR A 4 -10.65 10.62 3.92
C TYR A 4 -9.66 9.46 3.82
N PHE A 5 -9.41 8.73 4.92
CA PHE A 5 -8.47 7.60 4.90
C PHE A 5 -9.02 6.40 4.13
N ASP A 6 -10.34 6.18 4.11
CA ASP A 6 -10.92 5.10 3.30
C ASP A 6 -10.62 5.33 1.82
N ILE A 7 -10.83 6.54 1.32
CA ILE A 7 -10.58 6.90 -0.08
C ILE A 7 -9.09 6.75 -0.42
N ILE A 8 -8.21 7.25 0.47
CA ILE A 8 -6.75 7.19 0.25
C ILE A 8 -6.27 5.74 0.22
N THR A 9 -6.65 4.93 1.20
CA THR A 9 -6.16 3.55 1.31
C THR A 9 -6.72 2.64 0.22
N VAL A 10 -7.98 2.83 -0.20
CA VAL A 10 -8.53 2.16 -1.40
C VAL A 10 -7.75 2.53 -2.65
N THR A 11 -7.39 3.81 -2.81
CA THR A 11 -6.53 4.25 -3.93
C THR A 11 -5.16 3.58 -3.86
N CYS A 12 -4.56 3.46 -2.68
CA CYS A 12 -3.30 2.74 -2.48
C CYS A 12 -3.41 1.25 -2.85
N PHE A 13 -4.50 0.58 -2.48
CA PHE A 13 -4.75 -0.81 -2.89
C PHE A 13 -4.84 -0.96 -4.41
N ALA A 14 -5.58 -0.07 -5.07
CA ALA A 14 -5.66 -0.06 -6.53
C ALA A 14 -4.26 0.15 -7.17
N ALA A 15 -3.47 1.07 -6.61
CA ALA A 15 -2.10 1.31 -7.06
C ALA A 15 -1.19 0.08 -6.89
N LEU A 16 -1.31 -0.68 -5.79
CA LEU A 16 -0.57 -1.94 -5.61
C LEU A 16 -0.93 -2.97 -6.69
N VAL A 17 -2.22 -3.12 -6.98
CA VAL A 17 -2.69 -4.04 -8.03
C VAL A 17 -2.11 -3.64 -9.38
N LEU A 18 -2.23 -2.36 -9.75
CA LEU A 18 -1.67 -1.84 -11.00
C LEU A 18 -0.16 -2.06 -11.06
N ALA A 19 0.55 -1.75 -9.97
CA ALA A 19 1.99 -1.88 -9.93
C ALA A 19 2.46 -3.34 -10.07
N PHE A 20 1.74 -4.30 -9.48
CA PHE A 20 2.07 -5.71 -9.60
C PHE A 20 1.93 -6.19 -11.05
N PHE A 21 0.84 -5.83 -11.72
CA PHE A 21 0.58 -6.29 -13.09
C PHE A 21 1.39 -5.58 -14.17
N GLN A 22 1.66 -4.27 -13.99
CA GLN A 22 2.33 -3.45 -14.99
C GLN A 22 3.86 -3.40 -14.82
N PHE A 23 4.38 -3.47 -13.59
CA PHE A 23 5.79 -3.19 -13.31
C PHE A 23 6.58 -4.38 -12.76
N THR A 24 6.00 -5.58 -12.66
CA THR A 24 6.70 -6.75 -12.11
C THR A 24 6.47 -8.01 -12.94
N ASP A 25 7.35 -9.00 -12.78
CA ASP A 25 7.24 -10.35 -13.39
C ASP A 25 6.12 -11.23 -12.79
N ARG A 26 5.29 -10.67 -11.90
CA ARG A 26 4.13 -11.34 -11.30
C ARG A 26 4.49 -12.60 -10.49
N GLN A 27 5.70 -12.62 -9.94
CA GLN A 27 6.16 -13.71 -9.08
C GLN A 27 5.43 -13.71 -7.73
N THR A 28 5.15 -14.90 -7.19
CA THR A 28 4.49 -15.07 -5.88
C THR A 28 5.21 -14.34 -4.75
N ARG A 29 6.55 -14.27 -4.80
CA ARG A 29 7.34 -13.54 -3.79
C ARG A 29 7.03 -12.04 -3.80
N THR A 30 7.00 -11.42 -4.97
CA THR A 30 6.64 -10.00 -5.13
C THR A 30 5.22 -9.73 -4.68
N LEU A 31 4.29 -10.66 -4.96
CA LEU A 31 2.91 -10.59 -4.47
C LEU A 31 2.86 -10.55 -2.94
N LEU A 32 3.63 -11.40 -2.24
CA LEU A 32 3.67 -11.42 -0.77
C LEU A 32 4.16 -10.07 -0.19
N HIS A 33 5.14 -9.45 -0.82
CA HIS A 33 5.60 -8.11 -0.41
C HIS A 33 4.54 -7.03 -0.62
N PHE A 34 3.73 -7.14 -1.67
CA PHE A 34 2.62 -6.22 -1.95
C PHE A 34 1.46 -6.45 -0.98
N VAL A 35 1.18 -7.70 -0.61
CA VAL A 35 0.22 -8.03 0.45
C VAL A 35 0.65 -7.41 1.77
N LEU A 36 1.94 -7.48 2.12
CA LEU A 36 2.47 -6.84 3.33
C LEU A 36 2.27 -5.32 3.30
N SER A 37 2.52 -4.69 2.16
CA SER A 37 2.23 -3.25 1.96
C SER A 37 0.73 -2.97 2.11
N GLY A 38 -0.13 -3.86 1.60
CA GLY A 38 -1.57 -3.77 1.76
C GLY A 38 -2.04 -3.86 3.21
N ILE A 39 -1.44 -4.75 4.02
CA ILE A 39 -1.72 -4.83 5.45
C ILE A 39 -1.38 -3.49 6.14
N VAL A 40 -0.24 -2.89 5.79
CA VAL A 40 0.16 -1.58 6.33
C VAL A 40 -0.87 -0.50 5.98
N PHE A 41 -1.44 -0.50 4.76
CA PHE A 41 -2.51 0.43 4.38
C PHE A 41 -3.81 0.17 5.15
N ALA A 42 -4.19 -1.08 5.39
CA ALA A 42 -5.35 -1.41 6.21
C ALA A 42 -5.20 -0.88 7.64
N VAL A 43 -4.02 -1.05 8.24
CA VAL A 43 -3.69 -0.51 9.57
C VAL A 43 -3.71 1.01 9.55
N ALA A 44 -3.13 1.64 8.52
CA ALA A 44 -3.15 3.09 8.37
C ALA A 44 -4.58 3.64 8.28
N ASN A 45 -5.49 2.93 7.59
CA ASN A 45 -6.90 3.31 7.54
C ASN A 45 -7.54 3.29 8.92
N GLN A 46 -7.38 2.18 9.65
CA GLN A 46 -7.94 2.02 10.99
C GLN A 46 -7.44 3.09 11.96
N VAL A 47 -6.13 3.34 11.96
CA VAL A 47 -5.45 4.31 12.84
C VAL A 47 -5.80 5.74 12.44
N GLY A 48 -5.90 6.04 11.15
CA GLY A 48 -6.32 7.35 10.66
C GLY A 48 -7.76 7.67 11.03
N ASN A 49 -8.67 6.70 10.86
CA ASN A 49 -10.07 6.83 11.23
C ASN A 49 -10.30 6.85 12.75
N ALA A 50 -9.32 6.40 13.54
CA ALA A 50 -9.30 6.55 15.01
C ALA A 50 -8.78 7.91 15.49
N GLY A 51 -8.42 8.83 14.57
CA GLY A 51 -7.98 10.20 14.88
C GLY A 51 -6.47 10.41 14.95
N THR A 52 -5.68 9.36 14.78
CA THR A 52 -4.20 9.43 14.80
C THR A 52 -3.62 9.70 13.41
N ASN A 53 -3.88 10.89 12.88
CA ASN A 53 -3.59 11.26 11.49
C ASN A 53 -2.10 11.18 11.12
N VAL A 54 -1.21 11.63 12.00
CA VAL A 54 0.24 11.65 11.73
C VAL A 54 0.78 10.24 11.54
N LEU A 55 0.39 9.31 12.41
CA LEU A 55 0.81 7.91 12.32
C LEU A 55 0.26 7.26 11.04
N ALA A 56 -1.01 7.51 10.70
CA ALA A 56 -1.61 7.01 9.47
C ALA A 56 -0.85 7.47 8.21
N VAL A 57 -0.49 8.76 8.14
CA VAL A 57 0.29 9.30 7.01
C VAL A 57 1.67 8.64 6.94
N ILE A 58 2.36 8.47 8.07
CA ILE A 58 3.66 7.79 8.12
C ILE A 58 3.54 6.36 7.61
N LEU A 59 2.52 5.62 8.02
CA LEU A 59 2.29 4.25 7.58
C LEU A 59 1.97 4.16 6.08
N ILE A 60 1.18 5.10 5.55
CA ILE A 60 0.91 5.19 4.10
C ILE A 60 2.20 5.43 3.32
N LEU A 61 3.02 6.39 3.75
CA LEU A 61 4.29 6.68 3.09
C LEU A 61 5.26 5.49 3.18
N ALA A 62 5.32 4.82 4.33
CA ALA A 62 6.15 3.64 4.53
C ALA A 62 5.72 2.47 3.63
N GLY A 63 4.41 2.16 3.59
CA GLY A 63 3.86 1.10 2.74
C GLY A 63 4.05 1.40 1.26
N ALA A 64 3.80 2.63 0.81
CA ALA A 64 3.98 3.04 -0.57
C ALA A 64 5.46 3.03 -0.98
N GLY A 65 6.35 3.55 -0.13
CA GLY A 65 7.78 3.53 -0.35
C GLY A 65 8.31 2.10 -0.45
N TYR A 66 7.93 1.22 0.47
CA TYR A 66 8.32 -0.18 0.43
C TYR A 66 7.84 -0.90 -0.83
N ALA A 67 6.57 -0.72 -1.20
CA ALA A 67 6.02 -1.30 -2.43
C ALA A 67 6.76 -0.81 -3.67
N ALA A 68 7.10 0.48 -3.75
CA ALA A 68 7.86 1.05 -4.86
C ALA A 68 9.29 0.47 -4.94
N LEU A 69 9.98 0.30 -3.81
CA LEU A 69 11.29 -0.33 -3.74
C LEU A 69 11.24 -1.78 -4.23
N VAL A 70 10.24 -2.55 -3.78
CA VAL A 70 10.05 -3.94 -4.19
C VAL A 70 9.72 -4.04 -5.67
N ALA A 71 8.82 -3.18 -6.17
CA ALA A 71 8.45 -3.14 -7.58
C ALA A 71 9.69 -2.92 -8.45
N ARG A 72 10.51 -1.91 -8.13
CA ARG A 72 11.76 -1.62 -8.85
C ARG A 72 12.73 -2.80 -8.85
N ASN A 73 12.85 -3.51 -7.73
CA ASN A 73 13.74 -4.66 -7.61
C ASN A 73 13.16 -5.94 -8.25
N SER A 74 11.89 -5.92 -8.68
CA SER A 74 11.18 -7.03 -9.33
C SER A 74 10.78 -6.69 -10.76
N GLN A 75 11.37 -5.64 -11.33
CA GLN A 75 11.18 -5.26 -12.73
C GLN A 75 11.71 -6.35 -13.67
N PRO A 76 11.07 -6.54 -14.84
CA PRO A 76 11.52 -7.47 -15.87
C PRO A 76 12.91 -7.13 -16.42
#